data_AF-A0A3D4E461-F1
#
_entry.id   AF-A0A3D4E461-F1
#
_cell.length_a   1.000
_cell.length_b   1.000
_cell.length_c   1.000
_cell.angle_alpha   90.00
_cell.angle_beta   90.00
_cell.angle_gamma   90.00
#
_symmetry.space_group_name_H-M   'P 1'
#
loop_
_entity.id
_entity.type
_entity.pdbx_description
1 polymer ?
#
loop_
_entity_poly.entity_id
_entity_poly.type
_entity_poly.pdbx_seq_one_letter_code
_entity_poly.pdbx_strand_id
1 'polypeptide(L)' 'MKELFASSAAGMTGLLFFFVFFVGVVLWVFRPGSKKKYSQDARIPLEEKE' A
#
# COMPACT_ATOMS: atom_id res chain seq x y z
N MET A 1 9.03 -7.59 28.84
CA MET A 1 8.95 -7.65 27.35
C MET A 1 7.69 -8.31 26.83
N LYS A 2 7.23 -9.47 27.34
CA LYS A 2 5.97 -10.11 26.87
C LYS A 2 4.71 -9.23 27.08
N GLU A 3 4.66 -8.45 28.17
CA GLU A 3 3.51 -7.58 28.46
C GLU A 3 3.42 -6.34 27.56
N LEU A 4 4.51 -5.94 26.91
CA LEU A 4 4.51 -4.86 25.93
C LEU A 4 3.81 -5.29 24.63
N PHE A 5 3.92 -6.57 24.26
CA PHE A 5 3.29 -7.14 23.06
C PHE A 5 1.84 -7.58 23.30
N ALA A 6 1.47 -7.89 24.54
CA ALA A 6 0.13 -8.34 24.92
C ALA A 6 -0.78 -7.23 25.46
N SER A 7 -0.31 -5.97 25.48
CA SER A 7 -1.20 -4.84 25.78
C SER A 7 -2.24 -4.75 24.67
N SER A 8 -3.49 -5.11 25.00
CA SER A 8 -4.64 -5.06 24.08
C SER A 8 -4.71 -3.70 23.34
N ALA A 9 -4.38 -2.61 24.04
CA ALA A 9 -4.31 -1.28 23.47
C ALA A 9 -3.18 -1.11 22.44
N ALA A 10 -1.98 -1.66 22.68
CA ALA A 10 -0.85 -1.56 21.75
C ALA A 10 -1.06 -2.43 20.50
N GLY A 11 -1.62 -3.63 20.67
CA GLY A 11 -1.96 -4.50 19.55
C GLY A 11 -3.05 -3.90 18.65
N MET A 12 -4.12 -3.38 19.25
CA MET A 12 -5.23 -2.75 18.51
C MET A 12 -4.80 -1.48 17.79
N THR A 13 -4.00 -0.62 18.43
CA THR A 13 -3.52 0.63 17.80
C THR A 13 -2.57 0.36 16.62
N GLY A 14 -1.63 -0.58 16.77
CA GLY A 14 -0.78 -1.01 15.65
C GLY A 14 -1.57 -1.57 14.49
N LEU A 15 -2.53 -2.47 14.76
CA LEU A 15 -3.39 -3.06 13.73
C LEU A 15 -4.18 -2.00 12.96
N LEU A 16 -4.86 -1.09 13.67
CA LEU A 16 -5.64 -0.02 13.05
C LEU A 16 -4.76 0.94 12.25
N PHE A 17 -3.59 1.30 12.75
CA PHE A 17 -2.65 2.17 12.04
C PHE A 17 -2.23 1.56 10.70
N PHE A 18 -1.75 0.31 10.70
CA PHE A 18 -1.34 -0.35 9.47
C PHE A 18 -2.51 -0.63 8.53
N PHE A 19 -3.71 -0.91 9.06
CA PHE A 19 -4.91 -1.10 8.26
C PHE A 19 -5.33 0.19 7.54
N VAL A 20 -5.42 1.32 8.26
CA VAL A 20 -5.75 2.62 7.66
C VAL A 20 -4.68 3.05 6.66
N PHE A 21 -3.40 2.85 6.98
CA PHE A 21 -2.31 3.11 6.05
C PHE A 21 -2.46 2.30 4.76
N PHE A 22 -2.74 1.00 4.87
CA PHE A 22 -2.98 0.13 3.72
C PHE A 22 -4.16 0.61 2.86
N VAL A 23 -5.30 0.91 3.49
CA VAL A 23 -6.47 1.46 2.78
C VAL A 23 -6.12 2.78 2.09
N GLY A 24 -5.36 3.65 2.75
CA GLY A 24 -4.87 4.90 2.17
C GLY A 24 -4.00 4.67 0.93
N VAL A 25 -3.08 3.72 0.96
CA VAL A 25 -2.26 3.32 -0.20
C VAL A 25 -3.13 2.76 -1.32
N VAL A 26 -4.10 1.89 -1.01
CA VAL A 26 -5.04 1.32 -1.99
C VAL A 26 -5.82 2.45 -2.68
N LEU A 27 -6.40 3.37 -1.92
CA LEU A 27 -7.13 4.51 -2.49
C LEU A 27 -6.22 5.40 -3.34
N TRP A 28 -4.95 5.58 -2.95
CA TRP A 28 -3.97 6.33 -3.73
C TRP A 28 -3.60 5.63 -5.05
N VAL A 29 -3.42 4.30 -5.04
CA VAL A 29 -3.17 3.50 -6.24
C VAL A 29 -4.37 3.58 -7.20
N PHE A 30 -5.59 3.44 -6.69
CA PHE A 30 -6.82 3.52 -7.49
C PHE A 30 -7.30 4.94 -7.76
N ARG A 31 -6.50 5.97 -7.42
CA ARG A 31 -6.82 7.37 -7.73
C ARG A 31 -7.12 7.54 -9.22
N PRO A 32 -8.21 8.23 -9.59
CA PRO A 32 -8.54 8.49 -10.98
C PRO A 32 -7.39 9.26 -11.68
N GLY A 33 -6.99 8.78 -12.86
CA GLY A 33 -5.89 9.34 -13.65
C GLY A 33 -4.61 8.49 -13.68
N SER A 34 -4.42 7.55 -12.74
CA SER A 34 -3.21 6.71 -12.69
C SER A 34 -3.17 5.60 -13.76
N LYS A 35 -4.31 5.27 -14.38
CA LYS A 35 -4.45 4.18 -15.37
C LYS A 35 -3.54 4.33 -16.59
N LYS A 36 -3.37 5.56 -17.12
CA LYS A 36 -2.48 5.81 -18.28
C LYS A 36 -1.02 5.55 -17.92
N LYS A 37 -0.60 6.01 -16.74
CA LYS A 37 0.75 5.81 -16.22
C LYS A 37 1.05 4.33 -16.01
N TYR A 38 0.16 3.60 -15.34
CA TYR A 38 0.34 2.15 -15.15
C TYR A 38 0.37 1.37 -16.47
N SER A 39 -0.42 1.79 -17.46
CA SER A 39 -0.38 1.19 -18.79
C SER A 39 0.93 1.46 -19.54
N GLN A 40 1.59 2.60 -19.28
CA GLN A 40 2.91 2.89 -19.85
C GLN A 40 4.00 2.12 -19.11
N ASP A 41 3.97 2.12 -17.78
CA ASP A 41 4.93 1.41 -16.94
C ASP A 41 4.92 -0.11 -17.23
N ALA A 42 3.73 -0.69 -17.48
CA ALA A 42 3.57 -2.09 -17.84
C ALA A 42 4.15 -2.46 -19.22
N ARG A 43 4.38 -1.47 -20.10
CA ARG A 43 4.99 -1.67 -21.42
C ARG A 43 6.52 -1.60 -21.39
N ILE A 44 7.14 -1.12 -20.31
CA ILE A 44 8.60 -1.05 -20.18
C ILE A 44 9.29 -2.40 -20.47
N PRO A 45 8.80 -3.56 -19.98
CA PRO A 45 9.41 -4.85 -20.29
C PRO A 45 9.20 -5.31 -21.76
N LEU A 46 8.26 -4.69 -22.48
CA LEU A 46 7.85 -5.05 -23.84
C LEU A 46 8.31 -4.04 -24.90
N GLU A 47 8.85 -2.89 -24.48
CA GLU A 47 9.49 -1.93 -25.36
C GLU A 47 10.92 -2.40 -25.60
N GLU A 48 11.12 -3.09 -26.72
CA GLU A 48 12.46 -3.40 -27.23
C GLU A 48 13.10 -2.08 -27.68
N LYS A 49 14.08 -1.60 -26.91
CA LYS A 49 14.96 -0.52 -27.35
C LYS A 49 15.88 -1.08 -28.43
N GLU A 50 15.42 -1.10 -29.68
CA GLU A 50 16.31 -1.13 -30.84
C GLU A 50 16.91 0.26 -31.09
#